data_AF-A0A256W6C4-F1
#
_entry.id   AF-A0A256W6C4-F1
#
_cell.length_a   1.000
_cell.length_b   1.000
_cell.length_c   1.000
_cell.angle_alpha   90.00
_cell.angle_beta   90.00
_cell.angle_gamma   90.00
#
_symmetry.space_group_name_H-M   'P 1'
#
loop_
_entity.id
_entity.type
_entity.pdbx_description
1 polymer ?
#
loop_
_entity_poly.entity_id
_entity_poly.type
_entity_poly.pdbx_seq_one_letter_code
_entity_poly.pdbx_strand_id
1 'polypeptide(L)' 'MLFFDSNSYLAHRKLNAELEKVSEEKAFYIQQISADSKRANDLMSDDDNLERFAREHYLMKRDKEDIYLLIVEE' A
#
# COMPACT_ATOMS: atom_id res chain seq x y z
N MET A 1 6.29 -45.35 8.72
CA MET A 1 5.11 -45.92 8.04
C MET A 1 4.92 -45.13 6.77
N LEU A 2 5.05 -45.80 5.62
CA LEU A 2 5.14 -45.12 4.34
C LEU A 2 3.76 -44.64 3.90
N PHE A 3 3.62 -43.32 3.82
CA PHE A 3 2.45 -42.51 3.44
C PHE A 3 2.06 -42.69 1.96
N PHE A 4 2.03 -43.91 1.44
CA PHE A 4 1.72 -44.23 0.04
C PHE A 4 0.22 -44.42 -0.20
N ASP A 5 -0.61 -43.48 0.22
CA ASP A 5 -1.81 -43.21 -0.55
C ASP A 5 -1.48 -42.01 -1.43
N SER A 6 -1.39 -42.20 -2.75
CA SER A 6 -1.04 -41.14 -3.71
C SER A 6 -1.90 -39.87 -3.54
N ASN A 7 -3.08 -39.99 -2.95
CA ASN A 7 -3.94 -38.87 -2.58
C ASN A 7 -3.35 -37.97 -1.48
N SER A 8 -2.65 -38.55 -0.49
CA SER A 8 -2.07 -37.80 0.63
C SER A 8 -0.91 -36.91 0.18
N TYR A 9 -0.03 -37.40 -0.69
CA TYR A 9 1.10 -36.61 -1.22
C TYR A 9 0.62 -35.41 -2.06
N LEU A 10 -0.38 -35.62 -2.93
CA LEU A 10 -0.94 -34.53 -3.74
C LEU A 10 -1.66 -33.49 -2.87
N ALA A 11 -2.38 -33.93 -1.84
CA ALA A 11 -3.05 -33.03 -0.88
C ALA A 11 -2.04 -32.17 -0.12
N HIS A 12 -0.95 -32.76 0.39
CA HIS A 12 0.12 -32.02 1.07
C HIS A 12 0.82 -31.02 0.14
N ARG A 13 1.06 -31.38 -1.13
CA ARG A 13 1.63 -30.44 -2.11
C ARG A 13 0.72 -29.24 -2.37
N LYS A 14 -0.59 -29.46 -2.51
CA LYS A 14 -1.56 -28.36 -2.66
C LYS A 14 -1.57 -27.44 -1.45
N LEU A 15 -1.60 -28.02 -0.25
CA LEU A 15 -1.60 -27.26 0.99
C LEU A 15 -0.31 -26.43 1.16
N ASN A 16 0.85 -27.02 0.81
CA ASN A 16 2.12 -26.30 0.86
C ASN A 16 2.17 -25.14 -0.15
N ALA A 17 1.63 -25.32 -1.36
CA ALA A 17 1.56 -24.25 -2.36
C ALA A 17 0.62 -23.12 -1.90
N GLU A 18 -0.50 -23.45 -1.27
CA GLU A 18 -1.39 -22.46 -0.67
C GLU A 18 -0.72 -21.71 0.49
N LEU A 19 0.03 -22.43 1.33
CA LEU A 19 0.80 -21.84 2.43
C LEU A 19 1.88 -20.88 1.91
N GLU A 20 2.60 -21.27 0.87
CA GLU A 20 3.60 -20.42 0.20
C GLU A 20 2.94 -19.17 -0.38
N LYS A 21 1.83 -19.31 -1.09
CA LYS A 21 1.07 -18.18 -1.63
C LYS A 21 0.63 -17.19 -0.55
N VAL A 22 0.03 -17.68 0.54
CA VAL A 22 -0.41 -16.82 1.65
C VAL A 22 0.80 -16.16 2.34
N SER A 23 1.93 -16.86 2.43
CA SER A 23 3.16 -16.30 2.98
C SER A 23 3.73 -15.18 2.11
N GLU A 24 3.72 -15.35 0.79
CA GLU A 24 4.14 -14.31 -0.17
C GLU A 24 3.22 -13.09 -0.11
N GLU A 25 1.90 -13.30 -0.10
CA GLU A 25 0.92 -12.22 0.05
C GLU A 25 1.15 -11.45 1.36
N LYS A 26 1.37 -12.16 2.47
CA LYS A 26 1.70 -11.55 3.76
C LYS A 26 2.97 -10.70 3.68
N ALA A 27 4.04 -11.23 3.07
CA ALA A 27 5.30 -10.50 2.94
C ALA A 27 5.13 -9.23 2.10
N PHE A 28 4.40 -9.33 0.99
CA PHE A 28 4.04 -8.19 0.15
C PHE A 28 3.28 -7.11 0.93
N TYR A 29 2.23 -7.48 1.66
CA TYR A 29 1.45 -6.50 2.43
C TYR A 29 2.25 -5.85 3.56
N ILE A 30 3.11 -6.60 4.24
CA ILE A 30 4.01 -6.03 5.27
C ILE A 30 4.93 -4.98 4.65
N GLN A 31 5.49 -5.25 3.46
CA GLN A 31 6.35 -4.30 2.76
C GLN A 31 5.57 -3.04 2.34
N GLN A 32 4.37 -3.20 1.79
CA GLN A 32 3.51 -2.07 1.41
C GLN A 32 3.15 -1.21 2.61
N ILE A 33 2.71 -1.83 3.71
CA ILE A 33 2.38 -1.13 4.96
C ILE A 33 3.60 -0.34 5.46
N SER A 34 4.80 -0.93 5.45
CA SER A 34 6.02 -0.22 5.85
C SER A 34 6.32 0.98 4.95
N ALA A 35 6.21 0.83 3.63
CA ALA A 35 6.46 1.91 2.68
C ALA A 35 5.43 3.04 2.84
N ASP A 36 4.14 2.71 2.94
CA ASP A 36 3.06 3.67 3.10
C ASP A 36 3.13 4.37 4.45
N SER A 37 3.44 3.64 5.52
CA SER A 37 3.62 4.24 6.85
C SER A 37 4.78 5.23 6.85
N LYS A 38 5.88 4.93 6.14
CA LYS A 38 6.98 5.88 5.99
C LYS A 38 6.54 7.13 5.23
N ARG A 39 5.89 6.97 4.08
CA ARG A 39 5.37 8.11 3.30
C ARG A 39 4.40 8.97 4.10
N ALA A 40 3.49 8.35 4.85
CA ALA A 40 2.54 9.06 5.70
C ALA A 40 3.26 9.84 6.81
N ASN A 41 4.23 9.24 7.48
CA ASN A 41 5.04 9.93 8.48
C ASN A 41 5.82 11.09 7.85
N ASP A 42 6.49 10.88 6.72
CA ASP A 42 7.26 11.92 6.05
C ASP A 42 6.34 13.10 5.65
N LEU A 43 5.14 12.82 5.15
CA LEU A 43 4.13 13.83 4.82
C LEU A 43 3.62 14.61 6.04
N MET A 44 3.35 13.91 7.16
CA MET A 44 2.82 14.50 8.39
C MET A 44 3.90 15.11 9.29
N SER A 45 5.18 14.87 9.00
CA SER A 45 6.29 15.34 9.84
C SER A 45 6.59 16.85 9.68
N ASP A 46 6.09 17.46 8.61
CA ASP A 46 6.35 18.84 8.25
C ASP A 46 5.06 19.50 7.76
N ASP A 47 4.61 20.53 8.47
CA ASP A 47 3.39 21.28 8.17
C ASP A 47 3.43 21.87 6.74
N ASP A 48 4.60 22.26 6.23
CA ASP A 48 4.73 22.82 4.88
C ASP A 48 4.47 21.74 3.81
N ASN A 49 4.91 20.50 4.05
CA ASN A 49 4.66 19.39 3.13
C ASN A 49 3.19 18.95 3.15
N LEU A 50 2.58 18.92 4.34
CA LEU A 50 1.16 18.61 4.50
C LEU A 50 0.28 19.67 3.83
N GLU A 51 0.60 20.96 4.02
CA GLU A 51 -0.11 22.07 3.41
C GLU A 51 0.02 22.03 1.88
N ARG A 52 1.22 21.78 1.35
CA ARG A 52 1.44 21.62 -0.11
C ARG A 52 0.59 20.48 -0.67
N PHE A 53 0.61 19.31 -0.04
CA PHE A 53 -0.17 18.15 -0.47
C PHE A 53 -1.69 18.42 -0.45
N ALA A 54 -2.18 19.06 0.60
CA ALA A 54 -3.59 19.44 0.72
C ALA A 54 -4.02 20.42 -0.38
N ARG A 55 -3.15 21.36 -0.76
CA ARG A 55 -3.39 22.33 -1.83
C ARG A 55 -3.36 21.68 -3.21
N GLU A 56 -2.36 20.86 -3.49
CA GLU A 56 -2.18 20.25 -4.82
C GLU A 56 -3.22 19.17 -5.13
N HIS A 57 -3.54 18.29 -4.16
CA HIS A 57 -4.43 17.16 -4.39
C HIS A 57 -5.90 17.43 -4.05
N TYR A 58 -6.16 18.32 -3.09
CA TYR A 58 -7.50 18.56 -2.57
C TYR A 58 -7.97 20.01 -2.71
N LEU A 59 -7.15 20.89 -3.30
CA LEU A 59 -7.46 22.32 -3.50
C LEU A 59 -7.87 23.02 -2.19
N MET A 60 -7.34 22.57 -1.06
CA MET A 60 -7.62 23.17 0.25
C MET A 60 -7.08 24.59 0.33
N LYS A 61 -7.85 25.49 0.96
CA LYS A 61 -7.50 26.90 1.13
C LYS A 61 -7.87 27.40 2.52
N ARG A 62 -7.24 28.48 2.97
CA ARG A 62 -7.65 29.19 4.19
C ARG A 62 -8.83 30.13 3.89
N ASP A 63 -9.61 30.51 4.91
CA ASP A 63 -10.84 31.31 4.75
C ASP A 63 -10.64 32.67 4.06
N LYS A 64 -9.43 33.24 4.10
CA LYS A 64 -9.09 34.54 3.51
C LYS A 64 -8.09 34.41 2.35
N GLU A 65 -8.13 33.27 1.67
CA GLU A 65 -7.21 32.94 0.59
C GLU A 65 -7.97 32.63 -0.71
N ASP A 66 -7.39 33.09 -1.82
CA ASP A 66 -7.86 32.82 -3.16
C ASP A 66 -6.83 31.92 -3.87
N ILE A 67 -7.31 30.78 -4.39
CA ILE A 67 -6.51 29.82 -5.16
C ILE A 67 -6.86 29.96 -6.63
N TYR A 68 -5.83 30.06 -7.48
CA TYR A 68 -5.97 30.09 -8.93
C TYR A 68 -5.40 28.80 -9.52
N LEU A 69 -6.21 28.09 -10.32
CA LEU A 69 -5.76 26.93 -11.09
C LEU A 69 -5.51 27.39 -12.53
N LEU A 70 -4.26 27.31 -12.98
CA LEU A 70 -3.89 27.63 -14.36
C LEU A 70 -4.01 26.35 -15.20
N ILE A 71 -5.05 26.28 -16.02
CA ILE A 71 -5.23 25.20 -16.99
C ILE A 71 -4.71 25.74 -18.33
N VAL A 72 -3.67 25.11 -18.86
CA VAL A 72 -3.22 25.37 -20.23
C VAL A 72 -4.12 24.54 -21.14
N GLU A 73 -4.97 25.20 -21.93
CA GLU A 73 -5.72 24.55 -23.01
C GLU A 73 -4.79 24.43 -24.23
N GLU A 74 -4.65 23.21 -24.76
CA GLU A 74 -3.98 22.93 -26.04
C GLU A 74 -4.89 23.20 -27.25
#